data_AF-A0A0G0G613-F1
#
_entry.id   AF-A0A0G0G613-F1
#
_cell.length_a   1.000
_cell.length_b   1.000
_cell.length_c   1.000
_cell.angle_alpha   90.00
_cell.angle_beta   90.00
_cell.angle_gamma   90.00
#
_symmetry.space_group_name_H-M   'P 1'
#
loop_
_entity.id
_entity.type
_entity.pdbx_description
1 polymer ?
#
loop_
_entity_poly.entity_id
_entity_poly.type
_entity_poly.pdbx_seq_one_letter_code
_entity_poly.pdbx_strand_id
1 'polypeptide(L)'
;MKERKILSNFALLAVIFIVGLFLINQPAKNLAPENIKYVKIWGQIIKVDLALTKDAQAQGLSGRNGLKEKEGMLFVFDNSDIHSFWMKDMNFPIDIIWLDEAK
;
A
#
# COMPACT_ATOMS: atom_id res chain seq x y z
N MET A 1 -10.71 -51.20 -18.02
CA MET A 1 -11.58 -50.11 -17.50
C MET A 1 -11.19 -49.62 -16.10
N LYS A 2 -10.68 -50.50 -15.21
CA LYS A 2 -10.29 -50.17 -13.81
C LYS A 2 -9.05 -49.26 -13.72
N GLU A 3 -8.04 -49.48 -14.55
CA GLU A 3 -6.78 -48.69 -14.52
C GLU A 3 -6.93 -47.23 -14.94
N ARG A 4 -7.79 -46.94 -15.94
CA ARG A 4 -8.13 -45.56 -16.33
C ARG A 4 -8.80 -44.77 -15.20
N LYS A 5 -9.56 -45.43 -14.31
CA LYS A 5 -10.18 -44.81 -13.13
C LYS A 5 -9.14 -44.51 -12.03
N ILE A 6 -8.13 -45.37 -11.85
CA ILE A 6 -7.05 -45.16 -10.88
C ILE A 6 -6.19 -43.97 -11.28
N LEU A 7 -5.81 -43.87 -12.56
CA LEU A 7 -5.06 -42.74 -13.11
C LEU A 7 -5.85 -41.42 -12.99
N SER A 8 -7.16 -41.46 -13.24
CA SER A 8 -8.05 -40.31 -13.08
C SER A 8 -8.13 -39.82 -11.62
N ASN A 9 -8.23 -40.73 -10.65
CA ASN A 9 -8.28 -40.38 -9.23
C ASN A 9 -6.94 -39.79 -8.75
N PHE A 10 -5.82 -40.33 -9.23
CA PHE A 10 -4.50 -39.80 -8.89
C PHE A 10 -4.29 -38.40 -9.49
N ALA A 11 -4.73 -38.17 -10.73
CA ALA A 11 -4.73 -36.85 -11.33
C ALA A 11 -5.60 -35.86 -10.55
N LEU A 12 -6.79 -36.28 -10.09
CA LEU A 12 -7.67 -35.45 -9.26
C LEU A 12 -6.99 -35.05 -7.93
N LEU A 13 -6.34 -36.00 -7.26
CA LEU A 13 -5.61 -35.73 -6.02
C LEU A 13 -4.41 -34.79 -6.25
N ALA A 14 -3.68 -34.95 -7.35
CA ALA A 14 -2.58 -34.06 -7.71
C ALA A 14 -3.08 -32.63 -7.97
N VAL A 15 -4.21 -32.47 -8.66
CA VAL A 15 -4.82 -31.14 -8.88
C VAL A 15 -5.24 -30.50 -7.55
N ILE A 16 -5.89 -31.25 -6.66
CA ILE A 16 -6.29 -30.76 -5.33
C ILE A 16 -5.05 -30.34 -4.53
N PHE A 17 -3.97 -31.12 -4.59
CA PHE A 17 -2.72 -30.81 -3.91
C PHE A 17 -2.05 -29.54 -4.46
N ILE A 18 -2.00 -29.38 -5.79
CA ILE A 18 -1.45 -28.17 -6.44
C ILE A 18 -2.29 -26.95 -6.10
N VAL A 19 -3.62 -27.06 -6.12
CA VAL A 19 -4.53 -25.97 -5.71
C VAL A 19 -4.32 -25.64 -4.23
N GLY A 20 -4.20 -26.64 -3.36
CA GLY A 20 -3.88 -26.44 -1.95
C GLY A 20 -2.56 -25.68 -1.75
N LEU A 21 -1.49 -26.09 -2.43
CA LEU A 21 -0.20 -25.39 -2.40
C LEU A 21 -0.29 -23.96 -2.94
N PHE A 22 -1.09 -23.72 -3.97
CA PHE A 22 -1.32 -22.38 -4.53
C PHE A 22 -2.07 -21.48 -3.55
N LEU A 23 -3.05 -22.02 -2.82
CA LEU A 23 -3.81 -21.27 -1.81
C LEU A 23 -2.96 -20.92 -0.58
N ILE A 24 -2.05 -21.80 -0.15
CA ILE A 24 -1.15 -21.55 0.99
C ILE A 24 -0.09 -20.48 0.65
N ASN A 25 0.34 -20.41 -0.61
CA ASN A 25 1.34 -19.44 -1.08
C ASN A 25 0.75 -18.13 -1.59
N GLN A 26 -0.54 -17.84 -1.31
CA GLN A 26 -1.02 -16.49 -1.55
C GLN A 26 -0.37 -15.56 -0.53
N PRO A 27 0.38 -14.52 -0.96
CA PRO A 27 0.83 -13.50 -0.03
C PRO A 27 -0.42 -12.97 0.68
N ALA A 28 -0.39 -12.95 2.01
CA ALA A 28 -1.45 -12.34 2.78
C ALA A 28 -1.71 -10.97 2.14
N LYS A 29 -2.94 -10.73 1.67
CA LYS A 29 -3.35 -9.37 1.34
C LYS A 29 -3.13 -8.61 2.63
N ASN A 30 -2.05 -7.83 2.67
CA ASN A 30 -1.83 -6.85 3.71
C ASN A 30 -2.98 -5.86 3.53
N LEU A 31 -4.11 -6.19 4.14
CA LEU A 31 -5.11 -5.24 4.58
C LEU A 31 -4.41 -4.48 5.71
N ALA A 32 -3.37 -3.72 5.36
CA ALA A 32 -2.96 -2.60 6.17
C ALA A 32 -4.26 -1.85 6.45
N PRO A 33 -4.58 -1.54 7.71
CA PRO A 33 -5.74 -0.71 7.99
C PRO A 33 -5.66 0.48 7.02
N GLU A 34 -6.71 0.69 6.22
CA GLU A 34 -6.82 1.87 5.37
C GLU A 34 -6.75 3.07 6.31
N ASN A 35 -5.54 3.54 6.59
CA ASN A 35 -5.27 4.78 7.30
C ASN A 35 -5.47 5.92 6.31
N ILE A 36 -6.60 5.87 5.60
CA ILE A 36 -7.01 6.86 4.64
C ILE A 36 -7.83 7.88 5.41
N LYS A 37 -7.42 9.14 5.30
CA LYS A 37 -8.16 10.28 5.83
C LYS A 37 -8.48 11.25 4.71
N TYR A 38 -9.29 12.25 5.04
CA TYR A 38 -9.55 13.38 4.19
C TYR A 38 -9.09 14.64 4.90
N VAL A 39 -8.31 15.46 4.21
CA VAL A 39 -7.92 16.79 4.68
C VAL A 39 -8.54 17.85 3.79
N LYS A 40 -8.90 18.99 4.38
CA LYS A 40 -9.44 20.13 3.64
C LYS A 40 -8.41 21.24 3.59
N ILE A 41 -7.84 21.49 2.41
CA ILE A 41 -6.83 22.52 2.18
C ILE A 41 -7.39 23.51 1.15
N TRP A 42 -7.48 24.79 1.52
CA TRP A 42 -8.05 25.86 0.67
C TRP A 42 -9.41 25.51 0.03
N GLY A 43 -10.27 24.81 0.77
CA GLY A 43 -11.60 24.41 0.27
C GLY A 43 -11.60 23.13 -0.58
N GLN A 44 -10.43 22.61 -0.97
CA GLN A 44 -10.29 21.32 -1.64
C GLN A 44 -10.25 20.18 -0.62
N ILE A 45 -10.97 19.10 -0.90
CA ILE A 45 -10.92 17.87 -0.12
C ILE A 45 -9.92 16.93 -0.80
N ILE A 46 -8.87 16.56 -0.07
CA ILE A 46 -7.81 15.67 -0.54
C ILE A 46 -7.87 14.38 0.27
N LYS A 47 -7.91 13.25 -0.42
CA LYS A 47 -7.79 11.92 0.17
C LYS A 47 -6.31 11.64 0.45
N VAL A 48 -5.96 11.34 1.70
CA VAL A 48 -4.55 11.16 2.11
C VAL A 48 -4.29 9.82 2.76
N ASP A 49 -3.18 9.20 2.39
CA ASP A 49 -2.57 8.12 3.17
C ASP A 49 -1.80 8.72 4.36
N LEU A 50 -1.90 8.14 5.55
CA LEU A 50 -1.16 8.63 6.72
C LEU A 50 0.22 7.96 6.86
N ALA A 51 1.29 8.76 6.93
CA ALA A 51 2.64 8.33 7.30
C ALA A 51 2.90 8.59 8.79
N LEU A 52 2.44 7.66 9.64
CA LEU A 52 2.47 7.77 11.10
C LEU A 52 3.76 7.23 11.75
N THR A 53 4.46 6.33 11.07
CA THR A 53 5.70 5.71 11.59
C THR A 53 6.92 6.25 10.84
N LYS A 54 8.10 6.18 11.46
CA LYS A 54 9.35 6.57 10.80
C LYS A 54 9.60 5.80 9.49
N ASP A 55 9.27 4.52 9.45
CA ASP A 55 9.38 3.71 8.22
C ASP A 55 8.41 4.18 7.13
N ALA A 56 7.16 4.48 7.49
CA ALA A 56 6.18 5.02 6.54
C ALA A 56 6.57 6.41 6.03
N GLN A 57 7.14 7.25 6.89
CA GLN A 57 7.67 8.57 6.53
C GLN A 57 8.89 8.45 5.62
N ALA A 58 9.81 7.52 5.90
CA ALA A 58 10.98 7.29 5.07
C ALA A 58 10.62 6.73 3.69
N GLN A 59 9.62 5.84 3.62
CA GLN A 59 9.10 5.29 2.37
C GLN A 59 8.35 6.35 1.54
N GLY A 60 7.52 7.16 2.19
CA GLY A 60 6.72 8.19 1.53
C GLY A 60 5.97 7.68 0.30
N LEU A 61 6.16 8.37 -0.83
CA LEU A 61 5.58 8.01 -2.13
C LEU A 61 6.57 7.26 -3.04
N SER A 62 7.77 6.90 -2.54
CA SER A 62 8.80 6.22 -3.33
C SER A 62 8.29 4.92 -3.93
N GLY A 63 8.71 4.64 -5.16
CA GLY A 63 8.29 3.45 -5.92
C GLY A 63 6.86 3.48 -6.47
N ARG A 64 6.04 4.48 -6.14
CA ARG A 64 4.72 4.66 -6.77
C ARG A 64 4.89 5.18 -8.19
N ASN A 65 4.02 4.74 -9.12
CA ASN A 65 4.06 5.20 -10.52
C ASN A 65 3.36 6.55 -10.74
N GLY A 66 2.64 7.05 -9.74
CA GLY A 66 1.91 8.30 -9.81
C GLY A 66 0.99 8.51 -8.59
N LEU A 67 0.26 9.60 -8.62
CA LEU A 67 -0.72 10.01 -7.62
C LEU A 67 -1.94 10.57 -8.37
N LYS A 68 -3.15 10.09 -8.06
CA LYS A 68 -4.35 10.57 -8.77
C LYS A 68 -4.70 11.98 -8.32
N GLU A 69 -5.55 12.64 -9.10
CA GLU A 69 -6.12 13.92 -8.69
C GLU A 69 -6.78 13.82 -7.31
N LYS A 70 -6.53 14.83 -6.46
CA LYS A 70 -7.05 14.92 -5.08
C LYS A 70 -6.64 13.75 -4.18
N GLU A 71 -5.54 13.09 -4.50
CA GLU A 71 -4.86 12.16 -3.59
C GLU A 71 -3.57 12.78 -3.06
N GLY A 72 -3.11 12.30 -1.90
CA GLY A 72 -1.91 12.78 -1.24
C GLY A 72 -1.42 11.83 -0.15
N MET A 73 -0.38 12.26 0.54
CA MET A 73 0.10 11.60 1.76
C MET A 73 0.30 12.68 2.82
N LEU A 74 -0.18 12.40 4.03
CA LEU A 74 -0.03 13.27 5.19
C LEU A 74 1.03 12.69 6.12
N PHE A 75 2.11 13.44 6.29
CA PHE A 75 3.19 13.13 7.23
C PHE A 75 2.86 13.78 8.58
N VAL A 76 2.74 12.96 9.62
CA VAL A 76 2.41 13.44 10.98
C VAL A 76 3.66 13.34 11.84
N PHE A 77 4.14 14.47 12.34
CA PHE A 77 5.34 14.54 13.17
C PHE A 77 4.96 14.83 14.62
N ASP A 78 5.75 14.30 15.56
CA ASP A 78 5.50 14.46 17.00
C ASP A 78 5.79 15.88 17.50
N ASN A 79 6.66 16.62 16.80
CA ASN A 79 7.07 17.97 17.16
C ASN A 79 6.99 18.89 15.94
N SER A 80 6.57 20.13 16.18
CA SER A 80 6.69 21.23 15.21
C SER A 80 8.17 21.59 15.03
N ASP A 81 8.73 21.25 13.88
CA ASP A 81 10.14 21.47 13.55
C ASP A 81 10.33 21.54 12.02
N ILE A 82 11.53 21.91 11.58
CA ILE A 82 11.93 21.85 10.18
C ILE A 82 12.27 20.41 9.82
N HIS A 83 11.32 19.73 9.19
CA HIS A 83 11.55 18.38 8.67
C HIS A 83 12.17 18.45 7.26
N SER A 84 13.06 17.52 6.96
CA SER A 84 13.66 17.42 5.63
C SER A 84 13.06 16.26 4.86
N PHE A 85 12.79 16.50 3.58
CA PHE A 85 12.35 15.47 2.65
C PHE A 85 13.42 15.19 1.61
N TRP A 86 13.53 13.92 1.25
CA TRP A 86 14.31 13.48 0.10
C TRP A 86 13.38 12.90 -0.97
N MET A 87 13.84 12.91 -2.21
CA MET A 87 13.06 12.39 -3.34
C MET A 87 13.64 11.07 -3.85
N LYS A 88 14.25 10.28 -2.96
CA LYS A 88 14.89 9.02 -3.33
C LYS A 88 13.85 8.05 -3.87
N ASP A 89 14.14 7.46 -5.04
CA ASP A 89 13.28 6.48 -5.72
C ASP A 89 11.85 7.00 -6.03
N MET A 90 11.71 8.33 -6.23
CA MET A 90 10.46 8.95 -6.70
C MET A 90 10.37 8.88 -8.22
N ASN A 91 9.23 8.39 -8.72
CA ASN A 91 8.98 8.27 -10.17
C ASN A 91 8.25 9.49 -10.78
N PHE A 92 7.83 10.45 -9.95
CA PHE A 92 7.09 11.65 -10.38
C PHE A 92 7.38 12.82 -9.44
N PRO A 93 7.33 14.08 -9.94
CA PRO A 93 7.48 15.26 -9.11
C PRO A 93 6.26 15.45 -8.20
N ILE A 94 6.47 16.05 -7.03
CA ILE A 94 5.41 16.40 -6.09
C ILE A 94 5.65 17.80 -5.54
N ASP A 95 4.57 18.41 -5.07
CA ASP A 95 4.61 19.61 -4.23
C ASP A 95 4.42 19.21 -2.76
N ILE A 96 5.10 19.92 -1.85
CA ILE A 96 4.97 19.72 -0.41
C ILE A 96 4.31 20.96 0.19
N ILE A 97 3.21 20.74 0.91
CA ILE A 97 2.53 21.78 1.68
C ILE A 97 2.83 21.54 3.15
N TRP A 98 3.44 22.53 3.79
CA TRP A 98 3.71 22.51 5.23
C TRP A 98 2.48 23.01 5.99
N LEU A 99 2.07 22.24 6.99
CA LEU A 99 0.99 22.58 7.91
C LEU A 99 1.59 22.71 9.30
N ASP A 100 1.18 23.72 10.05
CA ASP A 100 1.60 23.92 11.43
C ASP A 100 0.44 23.61 12.40
N GLU A 101 0.67 23.72 13.71
CA GLU A 101 -0.37 23.49 14.71
C GLU A 101 -1.49 24.55 14.67
N ALA A 102 -1.23 25.72 14.08
CA ALA A 102 -2.16 26.83 14.02
C ALA A 102 -3.09 26.77 12.79
N LYS A 103 -2.76 25.98 11.75
CA LYS A 103 -3.64 25.46 10.68
C LYS A 103 -2.91 24.59 9.66
#